data_AF-A0A963Z0P5-F1
#
_entry.id   AF-A0A963Z0P5-F1
#
_cell.length_a   1.000
_cell.length_b   1.000
_cell.length_c   1.000
_cell.angle_alpha   90.00
_cell.angle_beta   90.00
_cell.angle_gamma   90.00
#
_symmetry.space_group_name_H-M   'P 1'
#
loop_
_entity.id
_entity.type
_entity.pdbx_description
1 polymer ?
#
loop_
_entity_poly.entity_id
_entity_poly.type
_entity_poly.pdbx_seq_one_letter_code
_entity_poly.pdbx_strand_id
1 'polypeptide(L)'
;MQLLVTKIPPSPRGRPRNPLRFLSFNLPSCRASSNTGETALWHRPETADKPLWKPKQSQRKPVVTTEPVTIDDFERIDIRVGTVTDAQPFPEARKPAIKLWIDFGGDIGVKCSSAQITLHYKPETLIGRQVCAVVNFPPRRIGPFVSEVLTLGLPDAQGGIVLIRPDFKVSDGGKLF
;
A
#
# COMPACT_ATOMS: atom_id res chain seq x y z
N MET A 1 -52.41 27.69 8.50
CA MET A 1 -51.76 26.46 7.99
C MET A 1 -50.35 26.42 8.54
N GLN A 2 -50.02 25.36 9.30
CA GLN A 2 -48.82 25.23 10.13
C GLN A 2 -47.54 25.03 9.30
N LEU A 3 -46.49 25.80 9.64
CA LEU A 3 -45.09 25.50 9.34
C LEU A 3 -44.64 24.33 10.23
N LEU A 4 -44.10 23.26 9.65
CA LEU A 4 -43.42 22.19 10.39
C LEU A 4 -41.90 22.37 10.23
N VAL A 5 -41.27 22.87 11.30
CA VAL A 5 -39.81 22.93 11.48
C VAL A 5 -39.34 21.58 12.00
N THR A 6 -38.60 20.80 11.22
CA THR A 6 -37.93 19.59 11.72
C THR A 6 -36.49 19.88 12.11
N LYS A 7 -36.27 19.87 13.43
CA LYS A 7 -35.01 19.93 14.17
C LYS A 7 -34.04 18.80 13.77
N ILE A 8 -32.77 19.17 13.63
CA ILE A 8 -31.60 18.28 13.71
C ILE A 8 -31.20 18.09 15.19
N PRO A 9 -30.91 16.86 15.64
CA PRO A 9 -30.04 16.64 16.80
C PRO A 9 -28.87 15.64 16.49
N PRO A 10 -27.85 15.56 17.36
CA PRO A 10 -26.44 15.67 16.93
C PRO A 10 -25.61 14.38 16.90
N SER A 11 -24.45 14.49 16.27
CA SER A 11 -23.35 13.51 16.19
C SER A 11 -22.81 13.07 17.57
N PRO A 12 -22.58 11.76 17.80
CA PRO A 12 -21.79 11.31 18.94
C PRO A 12 -20.29 11.23 18.58
N ARG A 13 -19.51 12.19 19.09
CA ARG A 13 -18.07 12.04 19.33
C ARG A 13 -17.88 11.30 20.66
N GLY A 14 -17.27 10.12 20.64
CA GLY A 14 -16.88 9.40 21.85
C GLY A 14 -15.78 8.39 21.56
N ARG A 15 -14.52 8.78 21.79
CA ARG A 15 -13.38 7.84 21.88
C ARG A 15 -13.40 7.18 23.27
N PRO A 16 -13.35 5.85 23.40
CA PRO A 16 -13.05 5.24 24.68
C PRO A 16 -11.56 5.41 25.02
N ARG A 17 -11.31 6.00 26.19
CA ARG A 17 -10.00 6.07 26.85
C ARG A 17 -9.63 4.69 27.38
N ASN A 18 -8.37 4.33 27.16
CA ASN A 18 -7.69 3.15 27.70
C ASN A 18 -7.51 3.31 29.24
N PRO A 19 -8.05 2.43 30.10
CA PRO A 19 -7.70 2.43 31.51
C PRO A 19 -6.62 1.39 31.79
N LEU A 20 -5.37 1.86 31.89
CA LEU A 20 -4.29 1.14 32.54
C LEU A 20 -4.69 0.85 34.00
N ARG A 21 -5.00 -0.42 34.28
CA ARG A 21 -5.13 -0.94 35.65
C ARG A 21 -3.75 -0.93 36.31
N PHE A 22 -3.55 0.04 37.19
CA PHE A 22 -2.52 -0.03 38.24
C PHE A 22 -2.96 -1.08 39.27
N LEU A 23 -2.28 -2.23 39.29
CA LEU A 23 -2.36 -3.19 40.39
C LEU A 23 -1.30 -2.80 41.41
N SER A 24 -1.72 -2.08 42.45
CA SER A 24 -0.95 -1.87 43.68
C SER A 24 -0.85 -3.20 44.43
N PHE A 25 0.34 -3.79 44.47
CA PHE A 25 0.63 -4.90 45.38
C PHE A 25 1.20 -4.35 46.68
N ASN A 26 0.53 -4.70 47.78
CA ASN A 26 0.97 -4.48 49.15
C ASN A 26 2.33 -5.12 49.40
N LEU A 27 3.30 -4.32 49.87
CA LEU A 27 4.54 -4.80 50.49
C LEU A 27 4.34 -4.88 52.00
N PRO A 28 4.48 -6.06 52.65
CA PRO A 28 4.56 -6.13 54.10
C PRO A 28 5.91 -5.60 54.59
N SER A 29 5.88 -4.79 55.63
CA SER A 29 7.07 -4.24 56.29
C SER A 29 7.84 -5.34 57.00
N CYS A 30 9.11 -5.54 56.61
CA CYS A 30 10.04 -6.35 57.37
C CYS A 30 10.89 -5.45 58.26
N ARG A 31 10.61 -5.52 59.57
CA ARG A 31 11.44 -5.00 60.66
C ARG A 31 12.85 -5.58 60.56
N ALA A 32 13.85 -4.71 60.54
CA ALA A 32 15.24 -5.08 60.78
C ALA A 32 15.42 -5.38 62.28
N SER A 33 15.85 -6.58 62.63
CA SER A 33 16.47 -6.86 63.93
C SER A 33 17.91 -7.31 63.71
N SER A 34 18.82 -6.53 64.27
CA SER A 34 20.22 -6.86 64.54
C SER A 34 20.35 -8.22 65.22
N ASN A 35 21.31 -9.06 64.84
CA ASN A 35 22.64 -9.03 65.45
C ASN A 35 23.55 -10.17 64.95
N THR A 36 24.84 -9.84 64.83
CA THR A 36 26.04 -10.67 65.06
C THR A 36 26.10 -12.12 64.54
N GLY A 37 27.01 -12.29 63.58
CA GLY A 37 28.19 -13.14 63.77
C GLY A 37 28.03 -14.62 63.45
N GLU A 38 28.35 -15.00 62.21
CA GLU A 38 29.12 -16.21 61.97
C GLU A 38 29.65 -16.22 60.53
N THR A 39 30.97 -16.29 60.41
CA THR A 39 31.69 -16.54 59.17
C THR A 39 31.43 -17.98 58.72
N ALA A 40 30.28 -18.21 58.08
CA ALA A 40 30.04 -19.42 57.32
C ALA A 40 30.80 -19.32 56.00
N LEU A 41 31.90 -20.07 55.91
CA LEU A 41 32.62 -20.38 54.69
C LEU A 41 31.69 -21.14 53.74
N TRP A 42 30.91 -20.40 52.94
CA TRP A 42 30.18 -20.95 51.81
C TRP A 42 31.15 -21.09 50.64
N HIS A 43 31.61 -22.30 50.36
CA HIS A 43 32.15 -22.63 49.04
C HIS A 43 31.03 -22.43 48.02
N ARG A 44 31.09 -21.32 47.27
CA ARG A 44 30.19 -21.10 46.12
C ARG A 44 30.62 -22.07 45.02
N PRO A 45 29.82 -23.08 44.63
CA PRO A 45 30.12 -23.85 43.43
C PRO A 45 30.12 -22.89 42.24
N GLU A 46 31.18 -22.94 41.44
CA GLU A 46 31.50 -22.06 40.32
C GLU A 46 30.59 -22.31 39.09
N THR A 47 29.32 -22.66 39.30
CA THR A 47 28.39 -23.11 38.25
C THR A 47 27.02 -22.47 38.36
N ALA A 48 26.95 -21.17 38.66
CA ALA A 48 25.70 -20.44 38.59
C ALA A 48 25.93 -18.98 38.21
N ASP A 49 26.49 -18.73 37.02
CA ASP A 49 26.39 -17.45 36.32
C ASP A 49 26.60 -17.66 34.81
N LYS A 50 25.64 -18.33 34.15
CA LYS A 50 25.47 -18.21 32.70
C LYS A 50 24.01 -17.88 32.41
N PRO A 51 23.67 -16.62 32.05
CA PRO A 51 22.35 -16.32 31.55
C PRO A 51 22.16 -17.02 30.19
N LEU A 52 21.38 -18.10 30.17
CA LEU A 52 20.84 -18.69 28.93
C LEU A 52 19.65 -17.87 28.45
N TRP A 53 19.88 -16.60 28.17
CA TRP A 53 18.98 -15.82 27.34
C TRP A 53 19.82 -15.04 26.34
N LYS A 54 19.89 -15.58 25.12
CA LYS A 54 20.29 -14.80 23.94
C LYS A 54 19.00 -14.19 23.39
N PRO A 55 18.85 -12.86 23.31
CA PRO A 55 17.74 -12.28 22.56
C PRO A 55 17.79 -12.88 21.16
N LYS A 56 16.75 -13.61 20.76
CA LYS A 56 16.53 -13.88 19.34
C LYS A 56 16.31 -12.52 18.71
N GLN A 57 17.33 -11.99 18.06
CA GLN A 57 17.20 -10.79 17.24
C GLN A 57 16.10 -11.08 16.22
N SER A 58 14.91 -10.53 16.50
CA SER A 58 13.83 -10.48 15.53
C SER A 58 14.38 -9.70 14.35
N GLN A 59 14.73 -10.42 13.30
CA GLN A 59 15.21 -9.85 12.05
C GLN A 59 14.08 -8.99 11.49
N ARG A 60 14.11 -7.70 11.82
CA ARG A 60 13.27 -6.72 11.13
C ARG A 60 13.70 -6.78 9.67
N LYS A 61 12.77 -7.15 8.78
CA LYS A 61 12.95 -7.03 7.33
C LYS A 61 13.58 -5.66 7.05
N PRO A 62 14.63 -5.58 6.20
CA PRO A 62 15.23 -4.30 5.87
C PRO A 62 14.13 -3.38 5.32
N VAL A 63 14.00 -2.21 5.92
CA VAL A 63 13.16 -1.14 5.39
C VAL A 63 13.78 -0.76 4.05
N VAL A 64 13.01 -0.87 2.96
CA VAL A 64 13.45 -0.45 1.64
C VAL A 64 13.64 1.06 1.67
N THR A 65 14.88 1.52 1.76
CA THR A 65 15.22 2.94 1.63
C THR A 65 15.47 3.21 0.15
N THR A 66 14.54 3.86 -0.53
CA THR A 66 14.70 4.32 -1.91
C THR A 66 15.52 5.62 -1.91
N GLU A 67 16.46 5.77 -2.84
CA GLU A 67 17.21 7.02 -3.04
C GLU A 67 16.25 8.17 -3.42
N PRO A 68 16.44 9.39 -2.89
CA PRO A 68 15.58 10.52 -3.23
C PRO A 68 15.79 10.94 -4.70
N VAL A 69 14.68 11.24 -5.39
CA VAL A 69 14.66 11.80 -6.76
C VAL A 69 14.19 13.24 -6.74
N THR A 70 14.56 14.02 -7.76
CA THR A 70 14.13 15.42 -7.89
C THR A 70 12.71 15.52 -8.47
N ILE A 71 12.08 16.68 -8.32
CA ILE A 71 10.79 16.95 -8.98
C ILE A 71 10.96 16.97 -10.50
N ASP A 72 12.09 17.47 -11.01
CA ASP A 72 12.41 17.49 -12.43
C ASP A 72 12.47 16.08 -13.03
N ASP A 73 12.99 15.10 -12.27
CA ASP A 73 12.98 13.69 -12.69
C ASP A 73 11.56 13.14 -12.85
N PHE A 74 10.63 13.57 -12.00
CA PHE A 74 9.23 13.18 -12.07
C PHE A 74 8.51 13.87 -13.25
N GLU A 75 8.74 15.17 -13.46
CA GLU A 75 8.10 15.94 -14.54
C GLU A 75 8.45 15.42 -15.95
N ARG A 76 9.64 14.80 -16.08
CA ARG A 76 10.09 14.11 -17.30
C ARG A 76 9.26 12.87 -17.64
N ILE A 77 8.55 12.29 -16.68
CA ILE A 77 7.65 11.16 -16.92
C ILE A 77 6.29 11.74 -17.31
N ASP A 78 5.86 11.51 -18.55
CA ASP A 78 4.58 12.02 -19.01
C ASP A 78 3.48 11.01 -18.69
N ILE A 79 2.79 11.22 -17.57
CA ILE A 79 1.65 10.41 -17.13
C ILE A 79 0.35 11.12 -17.50
N ARG A 80 -0.48 10.45 -18.30
CA ARG A 80 -1.78 10.95 -18.75
C ARG A 80 -2.92 10.05 -18.35
N VAL A 81 -4.08 10.67 -18.15
CA VAL A 81 -5.36 9.96 -18.07
C VAL A 81 -5.94 9.78 -19.48
N GLY A 82 -6.50 8.61 -19.76
CA GLY A 82 -7.24 8.35 -20.99
C GLY A 82 -8.38 7.37 -20.78
N THR A 83 -9.32 7.33 -21.72
CA THR A 83 -10.48 6.45 -21.69
C THR A 83 -10.25 5.23 -22.58
N VAL A 84 -10.46 4.03 -22.06
CA VAL A 84 -10.37 2.80 -22.86
C VAL A 84 -11.50 2.77 -23.89
N THR A 85 -11.15 2.72 -25.17
CA THR A 85 -12.10 2.68 -26.30
C THR A 85 -12.31 1.27 -26.84
N ASP A 86 -11.29 0.41 -26.75
CA ASP A 86 -11.41 -1.02 -27.08
C ASP A 86 -10.55 -1.86 -26.12
N ALA A 87 -11.00 -3.08 -25.87
CA ALA A 87 -10.29 -4.06 -25.04
C ALA A 87 -10.49 -5.46 -25.59
N GLN A 88 -9.41 -6.24 -25.68
CA GLN A 88 -9.44 -7.58 -26.25
C GLN A 88 -8.56 -8.54 -25.44
N PRO A 89 -8.94 -9.83 -25.31
CA PRO A 89 -8.05 -10.84 -24.74
C PRO A 89 -6.71 -10.92 -25.50
N PHE A 90 -5.63 -11.26 -24.79
CA PHE A 90 -4.32 -11.47 -25.39
C PHE A 90 -3.79 -12.91 -25.12
N PRO A 91 -4.30 -13.92 -25.83
CA PRO A 91 -3.93 -15.32 -25.58
C PRO A 91 -2.48 -15.64 -25.94
N GLU A 92 -1.85 -14.89 -26.85
CA GLU A 92 -0.46 -15.10 -27.26
C GLU A 92 0.56 -14.59 -26.21
N ALA A 93 0.11 -13.88 -25.17
CA ALA A 93 0.97 -13.43 -24.09
C ALA A 93 1.37 -14.58 -23.16
N ARG A 94 2.63 -14.62 -22.72
CA ARG A 94 3.14 -15.63 -21.78
C ARG A 94 2.34 -15.69 -20.47
N LYS A 95 1.82 -14.55 -20.02
CA LYS A 95 0.92 -14.43 -18.87
C LYS A 95 -0.42 -13.87 -19.37
N PRO A 96 -1.55 -14.30 -18.80
CA PRO A 96 -2.87 -13.81 -19.20
C PRO A 96 -2.94 -12.29 -19.16
N ALA A 97 -3.18 -11.67 -20.31
CA ALA A 97 -3.19 -10.22 -20.50
C ALA A 97 -4.37 -9.77 -21.36
N ILE A 98 -4.65 -8.47 -21.33
CA ILE A 98 -5.66 -7.80 -22.14
C ILE A 98 -4.95 -6.71 -22.95
N LYS A 99 -5.22 -6.67 -24.26
CA LYS A 99 -4.86 -5.55 -25.14
C LYS A 99 -5.86 -4.43 -24.94
N LEU A 100 -5.37 -3.20 -24.83
CA LEU A 100 -6.17 -2.00 -24.61
C LEU A 100 -5.87 -0.98 -25.71
N TRP A 101 -6.91 -0.34 -26.20
CA TRP A 101 -6.84 0.91 -26.93
C TRP A 101 -7.36 2.01 -26.03
N ILE A 102 -6.53 3.01 -25.78
CA ILE A 102 -6.80 4.08 -24.83
C ILE A 102 -6.75 5.40 -25.57
N ASP A 103 -7.85 6.14 -25.54
CA ASP A 103 -7.94 7.49 -26.09
C ASP A 103 -7.49 8.51 -25.04
N PHE A 104 -6.40 9.20 -25.35
CA PHE A 104 -5.87 10.31 -24.54
C PHE A 104 -6.33 11.67 -25.07
N GLY A 105 -7.16 11.72 -26.11
CA GLY A 105 -7.63 12.95 -26.72
C GLY A 105 -6.52 13.81 -27.33
N GLY A 106 -6.92 14.97 -27.86
CA GLY A 106 -6.03 15.99 -28.42
C GLY A 106 -5.01 15.42 -29.42
N ASP A 107 -3.75 15.85 -29.28
CA ASP A 107 -2.66 15.48 -30.18
C ASP A 107 -2.05 14.08 -29.88
N ILE A 108 -2.34 13.50 -28.71
CA ILE A 108 -1.81 12.16 -28.34
C ILE A 108 -2.59 11.06 -29.06
N GLY A 109 -3.91 11.23 -29.14
CA GLY A 109 -4.83 10.30 -29.78
C GLY A 109 -4.91 8.95 -29.09
N VAL A 110 -5.26 7.93 -29.87
CA VAL A 110 -5.46 6.56 -29.38
C VAL A 110 -4.13 5.80 -29.37
N LYS A 111 -3.81 5.19 -28.22
CA LYS A 111 -2.59 4.37 -28.05
C LYS A 111 -2.89 2.96 -27.59
N CYS A 112 -2.01 2.05 -28.00
CA CYS A 112 -2.09 0.64 -27.65
C CYS A 112 -1.32 0.32 -26.35
N SER A 113 -1.92 -0.47 -25.46
CA SER A 113 -1.28 -1.00 -24.26
C SER A 113 -1.60 -2.49 -24.06
N SER A 114 -0.76 -3.21 -23.33
CA SER A 114 -1.03 -4.59 -22.92
C SER A 114 -0.81 -4.72 -21.42
N ALA A 115 -1.84 -5.16 -20.68
CA ALA A 115 -1.82 -5.20 -19.22
C ALA A 115 -2.21 -6.59 -18.68
N GLN A 116 -1.52 -7.05 -17.63
CA GLN A 116 -1.79 -8.32 -16.93
C GLN A 116 -2.88 -8.12 -15.87
N ILE A 117 -4.09 -7.78 -16.33
CA ILE A 117 -5.22 -7.33 -15.49
C ILE A 117 -6.38 -8.34 -15.46
N THR A 118 -6.14 -9.55 -15.94
CA THR A 118 -7.17 -10.59 -16.14
C THR A 118 -7.81 -11.13 -14.85
N LEU A 119 -7.19 -10.93 -13.68
CA LEU A 119 -7.76 -11.39 -12.41
C LEU A 119 -9.01 -10.60 -12.02
N HIS A 120 -8.99 -9.28 -12.24
CA HIS A 120 -10.04 -8.36 -11.77
C HIS A 120 -10.90 -7.79 -12.89
N TYR A 121 -10.43 -7.83 -14.13
CA TYR A 121 -11.06 -7.15 -15.24
C TYR A 121 -11.31 -8.10 -16.40
N LYS A 122 -12.48 -7.91 -17.02
CA LYS A 122 -12.83 -8.52 -18.31
C LYS A 122 -12.84 -7.44 -19.39
N PRO A 123 -12.53 -7.76 -20.65
CA PRO A 123 -12.49 -6.78 -21.74
C PRO A 123 -13.73 -5.87 -21.81
N GLU A 124 -14.91 -6.46 -21.65
CA GLU A 124 -16.19 -5.76 -21.77
C GLU A 124 -16.40 -4.74 -20.63
N THR A 125 -15.77 -4.98 -19.48
CA THR A 125 -15.87 -4.09 -18.30
C THR A 125 -14.86 -2.93 -18.34
N LEU A 126 -13.93 -2.96 -19.30
CA LEU A 126 -12.87 -1.97 -19.43
C LEU A 126 -13.27 -0.84 -20.37
N ILE A 127 -14.11 -1.09 -21.37
CA ILE A 127 -14.57 -0.06 -22.31
C ILE A 127 -15.27 1.07 -21.54
N GLY A 128 -14.86 2.32 -21.80
CA GLY A 128 -15.36 3.51 -21.12
C GLY A 128 -14.72 3.82 -19.76
N ARG A 129 -13.81 2.97 -19.26
CA ARG A 129 -13.05 3.23 -18.02
C ARG A 129 -11.91 4.20 -18.29
N GLN A 130 -11.73 5.18 -17.41
CA GLN A 130 -10.52 5.98 -17.35
C GLN A 130 -9.38 5.24 -16.65
N VAL A 131 -8.19 5.32 -17.25
CA VAL A 131 -6.94 4.73 -16.75
C VAL A 131 -5.81 5.76 -16.85
N CYS A 132 -4.82 5.65 -15.97
CA CYS A 132 -3.59 6.42 -16.07
C CYS A 132 -2.50 5.60 -16.79
N ALA A 133 -1.74 6.22 -17.69
CA ALA A 133 -0.65 5.58 -18.38
C ALA A 133 0.53 6.53 -18.62
N VAL A 134 1.74 5.98 -18.67
CA VAL A 134 2.93 6.71 -19.15
C VAL A 134 2.92 6.70 -20.68
N VAL A 135 2.93 7.89 -21.29
CA VAL A 135 2.78 8.06 -22.74
C VAL A 135 4.08 8.31 -23.49
N ASN A 136 5.18 8.61 -22.78
CA ASN A 136 6.46 8.98 -23.37
C ASN A 136 7.55 7.88 -23.29
N PHE A 137 7.15 6.61 -23.13
CA PHE A 137 8.07 5.49 -23.25
C PHE A 137 8.30 5.09 -24.71
N PRO A 138 9.49 4.56 -25.04
CA PRO A 138 9.69 3.93 -26.33
C PRO A 138 8.73 2.73 -26.47
N PRO A 139 8.17 2.48 -27.67
CA PRO A 139 7.28 1.34 -27.88
C PRO A 139 7.96 0.01 -27.50
N ARG A 140 7.22 -0.83 -26.77
CA ARG A 140 7.68 -2.15 -26.32
C ARG A 140 6.94 -3.25 -27.07
N ARG A 141 7.69 -4.13 -27.74
CA ARG A 141 7.13 -5.33 -28.37
C ARG A 141 6.87 -6.42 -27.32
N ILE A 142 5.67 -6.97 -27.33
CA ILE A 142 5.21 -8.07 -26.48
C ILE A 142 4.62 -9.13 -27.42
N GLY A 143 5.40 -10.14 -27.78
CA GLY A 143 5.00 -11.12 -28.79
C GLY A 143 4.63 -10.43 -30.11
N PRO A 144 3.41 -10.65 -30.66
CA PRO A 144 2.96 -10.01 -31.90
C PRO A 144 2.47 -8.56 -31.71
N PHE A 145 2.33 -8.08 -30.47
CA PHE A 145 1.72 -6.78 -30.17
C PHE A 145 2.77 -5.72 -29.82
N VAL A 146 2.51 -4.46 -30.19
CA VAL A 146 3.37 -3.32 -29.85
C VAL A 146 2.63 -2.44 -28.85
N SER A 147 3.15 -2.37 -27.63
CA SER A 147 2.64 -1.51 -26.56
C SER A 147 3.33 -0.15 -26.64
N GLU A 148 2.57 0.90 -26.88
CA GLU A 148 3.09 2.28 -26.94
C GLU A 148 3.11 2.94 -25.57
N VAL A 149 2.19 2.55 -24.69
CA VAL A 149 2.03 3.16 -23.37
C VAL A 149 2.05 2.11 -22.25
N LEU A 150 2.49 2.51 -21.06
CA LEU A 150 2.43 1.68 -19.86
C LEU A 150 1.22 2.07 -19.02
N THR A 151 0.17 1.23 -19.02
CA THR A 151 -0.99 1.40 -18.13
C THR A 151 -0.59 1.12 -16.68
N LEU A 152 -0.94 2.04 -15.77
CA LEU A 152 -0.54 2.02 -14.36
C LEU A 152 -1.54 1.28 -13.47
N GLY A 153 -1.01 0.52 -12.52
CA GLY A 153 -1.79 -0.25 -11.56
C GLY A 153 -0.96 -0.67 -10.36
N LEU A 154 -1.64 -1.13 -9.31
CA LEU A 154 -1.05 -1.59 -8.06
C LEU A 154 -1.42 -3.06 -7.83
N PRO A 155 -0.51 -3.89 -7.30
CA PRO A 155 -0.88 -5.24 -6.88
C PRO A 155 -1.74 -5.18 -5.62
N ASP A 156 -2.77 -6.03 -5.55
CA ASP A 156 -3.51 -6.31 -4.33
C ASP A 156 -2.85 -7.41 -3.49
N ALA A 157 -3.50 -7.84 -2.40
CA ALA A 157 -2.98 -8.88 -1.52
C ALA A 157 -2.88 -10.27 -2.18
N GLN A 158 -3.60 -10.50 -3.28
CA GLN A 158 -3.65 -11.73 -4.05
C GLN A 158 -2.70 -11.69 -5.26
N GLY A 159 -2.03 -10.55 -5.50
CA GLY A 159 -1.15 -10.32 -6.65
C GLY A 159 -1.90 -9.93 -7.94
N GLY A 160 -3.20 -9.66 -7.86
CA GLY A 160 -3.98 -9.09 -8.95
C GLY A 160 -3.70 -7.60 -9.11
N ILE A 161 -3.70 -7.12 -10.34
CA ILE A 161 -3.45 -5.71 -10.63
C ILE A 161 -4.76 -4.93 -10.55
N VAL A 162 -4.78 -3.88 -9.73
CA VAL A 162 -5.85 -2.87 -9.62
C VAL A 162 -5.43 -1.62 -10.39
N LEU A 163 -6.21 -1.22 -11.38
CA LEU A 163 -5.92 -0.06 -12.23
C LEU A 163 -6.04 1.26 -11.46
N ILE A 164 -5.10 2.17 -11.70
CA ILE A 164 -5.17 3.54 -11.19
C ILE A 164 -6.08 4.37 -12.10
N ARG A 165 -6.98 5.13 -11.47
CA ARG A 165 -7.88 6.07 -12.13
C ARG A 165 -8.09 7.30 -11.22
N PRO A 166 -8.50 8.45 -11.77
CA PRO A 166 -8.96 9.56 -10.95
C PRO A 166 -10.26 9.20 -10.22
N ASP A 167 -10.47 9.80 -9.05
CA ASP A 167 -11.69 9.61 -8.25
C ASP A 167 -12.95 10.14 -8.95
N PHE A 168 -12.78 11.19 -9.76
CA PHE A 168 -13.82 11.80 -10.58
C PHE A 168 -13.43 11.77 -12.05
N LYS A 169 -14.44 11.84 -12.94
CA LYS A 169 -14.18 11.95 -14.38
C LYS A 169 -13.46 13.27 -14.67
N VAL A 170 -12.38 13.19 -15.42
CA VAL A 170 -11.59 14.34 -15.91
C VAL A 170 -11.51 14.32 -17.43
N SER A 171 -11.02 15.39 -18.04
CA SER A 171 -10.75 15.41 -19.48
C SER A 171 -9.65 14.42 -19.85
N ASP A 172 -9.86 13.64 -20.91
CA ASP A 172 -8.82 12.77 -21.46
C ASP A 172 -7.62 13.63 -21.91
N GLY A 173 -6.41 13.10 -21.68
CA GLY A 173 -5.16 13.79 -21.95
C GLY A 173 -4.68 14.71 -20.82
N GLY A 174 -5.41 14.79 -19.71
CA GLY A 174 -4.95 15.48 -18.49
C GLY A 174 -3.62 14.91 -17.98
N LYS A 175 -2.63 15.78 -17.73
CA LYS A 175 -1.32 15.41 -17.17
C LYS A 175 -1.41 15.28 -15.65
N LEU A 176 -0.89 14.17 -15.13
CA LEU A 176 -0.74 13.94 -13.70
C LEU A 176 0.46 14.73 -13.17
N PHE A 177 0.31 15.30 -11.97
CA PHE A 177 1.31 16.07 -11.25
C PHE A 177 1.37 15.66 -9.77
#